data_AF-A0A645J8Z1-F1
#
_entry.id   AF-A0A645J8Z1-F1
#
_cell.length_a   1.000
_cell.length_b   1.000
_cell.length_c   1.000
_cell.angle_alpha   90.00
_cell.angle_beta   90.00
_cell.angle_gamma   90.00
#
_symmetry.space_group_name_H-M   'P 1'
#
loop_
_entity.id
_entity.type
_entity.pdbx_description
1 polymer ?
#
loop_
_entity_poly.entity_id
_entity_poly.type
_entity_poly.pdbx_seq_one_letter_code
_entity_poly.pdbx_strand_id
1 'polypeptide(L)'
;MGKIPAQWREKYFLSAQGDAYRVTPALQKEVIFRSFNLMEKRFAFKKKFHIVFCRNVMIYFDARTRAELAGRFYDCMHPGGYLFIGMSETLSGSKTGFQYVSPSIYKKPLNADP
;
A
#
# COMPACT_ATOMS: atom_id res chain seq x y z
N MET A 1 -4.58 -2.06 -22.40
CA MET A 1 -5.47 -3.18 -22.00
C MET A 1 -4.84 -4.59 -22.11
N GLY A 2 -3.82 -4.82 -22.94
CA GLY A 2 -3.32 -6.19 -23.21
C GLY A 2 -2.75 -6.99 -22.02
N LYS A 3 -2.45 -6.35 -20.89
CA LYS A 3 -2.00 -7.03 -19.66
C LYS A 3 -3.14 -7.40 -18.69
N ILE A 4 -4.39 -7.00 -18.98
CA ILE A 4 -5.55 -7.30 -18.13
C ILE A 4 -6.32 -8.47 -18.77
N PRO A 5 -6.53 -9.58 -18.05
CA PRO A 5 -7.33 -10.72 -18.54
C PRO A 5 -8.69 -10.28 -19.08
N ALA A 6 -9.16 -10.91 -20.17
CA ALA A 6 -10.40 -10.53 -20.86
C ALA A 6 -11.61 -10.47 -19.91
N GLN A 7 -11.79 -11.51 -19.10
CA GLN A 7 -12.84 -11.58 -18.06
C GLN A 7 -12.86 -10.38 -17.10
N TRP A 8 -11.71 -9.80 -16.75
CA TRP A 8 -11.65 -8.65 -15.86
C TRP A 8 -11.93 -7.35 -16.61
N ARG A 9 -11.51 -7.26 -17.88
CA ARG A 9 -11.85 -6.13 -18.74
C ARG A 9 -13.36 -6.01 -18.90
N GLU A 10 -14.01 -7.12 -19.26
CA GLU A 10 -15.46 -7.20 -19.45
C GLU A 10 -16.22 -6.90 -18.15
N LYS A 11 -15.75 -7.42 -17.02
CA LYS A 11 -16.44 -7.24 -15.73
C LYS A 11 -16.26 -5.86 -15.12
N TYR A 12 -15.08 -5.24 -15.25
CA TYR A 12 -14.71 -4.07 -14.46
C TYR A 12 -14.49 -2.79 -15.27
N PHE A 13 -14.52 -2.84 -16.59
CA PHE A 13 -14.33 -1.68 -17.46
C PHE A 13 -15.49 -1.50 -18.44
N LEU A 14 -15.82 -0.24 -18.69
CA LEU A 14 -16.79 0.22 -19.66
C LEU A 14 -16.04 0.99 -20.75
N SER A 15 -16.41 0.82 -22.01
CA SER A 15 -15.90 1.67 -23.09
C SER A 15 -16.36 3.12 -22.88
N ALA A 16 -15.48 4.07 -23.18
CA ALA A 16 -15.76 5.51 -23.19
C ALA A 16 -15.50 6.08 -24.59
N GLN A 17 -15.53 7.40 -24.76
CA GLN A 17 -15.29 8.01 -26.07
C GLN A 17 -13.89 7.66 -26.61
N GLY A 18 -13.84 7.21 -27.87
CA GLY A 18 -12.62 6.74 -28.53
C GLY A 18 -12.07 5.47 -27.88
N ASP A 19 -10.75 5.37 -27.75
CA ASP A 19 -10.05 4.23 -27.13
C ASP A 19 -9.97 4.33 -25.59
N ALA A 20 -10.78 5.19 -24.98
CA ALA A 20 -10.82 5.37 -23.55
C ALA A 20 -11.68 4.30 -22.87
N TYR A 21 -11.35 4.00 -21.62
CA TYR A 21 -12.13 3.11 -20.76
C TYR A 21 -12.40 3.80 -19.43
N ARG A 22 -13.52 3.44 -18.80
CA ARG A 22 -13.88 3.85 -17.45
C ARG A 22 -14.09 2.62 -16.59
N VAL A 23 -13.65 2.65 -15.34
CA VAL A 23 -13.95 1.59 -14.38
C VAL A 23 -15.45 1.60 -14.05
N THR A 24 -16.04 0.44 -13.79
CA THR A 24 -17.46 0.33 -13.45
C THR A 24 -17.81 1.11 -12.17
N PRO A 25 -19.04 1.65 -12.05
CA PRO A 25 -19.48 2.30 -10.82
C PRO A 25 -19.40 1.39 -9.58
N ALA A 26 -19.60 0.08 -9.76
CA ALA A 26 -19.44 -0.91 -8.69
C ALA A 26 -18.01 -0.93 -8.15
N LEU A 27 -17.00 -1.00 -9.02
CA LEU A 27 -15.59 -0.97 -8.60
C LEU A 27 -15.18 0.39 -8.00
N GLN A 28 -15.70 1.49 -8.54
CA GLN A 28 -15.43 2.82 -7.99
C GLN A 28 -15.89 2.96 -6.53
N LYS A 29 -17.02 2.35 -6.15
CA LYS A 29 -17.54 2.39 -4.78
C LYS A 29 -16.65 1.68 -3.76
N GLU A 30 -15.82 0.74 -4.20
CA GLU A 30 -14.86 0.02 -3.35
C GLU A 30 -13.56 0.81 -3.10
N VAL A 31 -13.38 1.96 -3.75
CA VAL A 31 -12.14 2.74 -3.68
C VAL A 31 -12.42 4.17 -3.21
N ILE A 32 -11.76 4.57 -2.13
CA ILE A 32 -11.84 5.93 -1.61
C ILE A 32 -10.51 6.64 -1.90
N PHE A 33 -10.57 7.70 -2.70
CA PHE A 33 -9.43 8.59 -2.94
C PHE A 33 -9.38 9.70 -1.90
N ARG A 34 -8.21 9.93 -1.33
CA ARG A 34 -7.95 11.05 -0.40
C ARG A 34 -6.56 11.60 -0.64
N SER A 35 -6.44 12.92 -0.57
CA SER A 35 -5.12 13.55 -0.46
C SER A 35 -4.52 13.21 0.91
N PHE A 36 -3.27 12.78 0.90
CA PHE A 36 -2.59 12.30 2.10
C PHE A 36 -1.09 12.54 2.00
N ASN A 37 -0.52 13.21 3.02
CA ASN A 37 0.90 13.47 3.10
C ASN A 37 1.60 12.40 3.96
N LEU A 38 2.59 11.70 3.40
CA LEU A 38 3.33 10.65 4.12
C LEU A 38 4.28 11.21 5.21
N MET A 39 4.53 12.52 5.17
CA MET A 39 5.36 13.23 6.14
C MET A 39 4.57 13.67 7.39
N GLU A 40 3.27 13.42 7.43
CA GLU A 40 2.49 13.66 8.65
C GLU A 40 3.08 12.87 9.83
N LYS A 41 3.21 13.54 10.99
CA LYS A 41 3.78 12.92 12.20
C LYS A 41 2.97 11.72 12.68
N ARG A 42 1.66 11.71 12.40
CA ARG A 42 0.74 10.63 12.77
C ARG A 42 -0.29 10.40 11.68
N PHE A 43 -0.54 9.13 11.40
CA PHE A 43 -1.59 8.73 10.47
C PHE A 43 -2.93 8.59 11.21
N ALA A 44 -3.81 9.57 11.05
CA ALA A 44 -5.11 9.64 11.74
C ALA A 44 -6.20 8.76 11.08
N PHE A 45 -5.87 7.51 10.75
CA PHE A 45 -6.84 6.57 10.20
C PHE A 45 -7.75 6.01 11.30
N LYS A 46 -9.06 5.98 11.04
CA LYS A 46 -10.05 5.44 11.99
C LYS A 46 -9.98 3.92 12.14
N LYS A 47 -9.55 3.21 11.10
CA LYS A 47 -9.41 1.76 11.06
C LYS A 47 -7.97 1.40 10.73
N LYS A 48 -7.52 0.25 11.23
CA LYS A 48 -6.22 -0.32 10.84
C LYS A 48 -6.34 -1.05 9.50
N PHE A 49 -5.21 -1.22 8.82
CA PHE A 49 -5.12 -1.88 7.52
C PHE A 49 -4.59 -3.31 7.66
N HIS A 50 -5.19 -4.23 6.91
CA HIS A 50 -4.64 -5.58 6.74
C HIS A 50 -3.48 -5.60 5.74
N ILE A 51 -3.53 -4.73 4.74
CA ILE A 51 -2.50 -4.63 3.70
C ILE A 51 -2.24 -3.15 3.42
N VAL A 52 -0.97 -2.77 3.32
CA VAL A 52 -0.51 -1.45 2.88
C VAL A 52 0.39 -1.62 1.67
N PHE A 53 0.11 -0.86 0.60
CA PHE A 53 0.98 -0.75 -0.56
C PHE A 53 1.62 0.65 -0.57
N CYS A 54 2.95 0.71 -0.49
CA CYS A 54 3.73 1.95 -0.64
C CYS A 54 4.92 1.65 -1.56
N ARG A 55 4.65 1.54 -2.86
CA ARG A 55 5.62 1.11 -3.86
C ARG A 55 6.14 2.29 -4.67
N ASN A 56 7.44 2.38 -4.85
CA ASN A 56 8.11 3.41 -5.68
C ASN A 56 7.91 4.84 -5.16
N VAL A 57 7.80 4.98 -3.84
CA VAL A 57 7.60 6.28 -3.17
C VAL A 57 8.63 6.47 -2.05
N MET A 58 8.98 5.41 -1.33
CA MET A 58 9.95 5.50 -0.23
C MET A 58 11.35 5.87 -0.72
N ILE A 59 11.69 5.59 -1.99
CA ILE A 59 12.96 5.97 -2.61
C ILE A 59 13.25 7.49 -2.61
N TYR A 60 12.23 8.33 -2.47
CA TYR A 60 12.39 9.79 -2.46
C TYR A 60 12.78 10.34 -1.08
N PHE A 61 12.85 9.49 -0.05
CA PHE A 61 13.10 9.89 1.32
C PHE A 61 14.47 9.40 1.82
N ASP A 62 15.10 10.18 2.68
CA ASP A 62 16.34 9.78 3.35
C ASP A 62 16.13 8.55 4.27
N ALA A 63 17.21 7.95 4.75
CA ALA A 63 17.14 6.73 5.57
C ALA A 63 16.35 6.91 6.87
N ARG A 64 16.46 8.09 7.51
CA ARG A 64 15.76 8.41 8.76
C ARG A 64 14.26 8.50 8.51
N THR A 65 13.86 9.25 7.50
CA THR A 65 12.46 9.46 7.10
C THR A 65 11.82 8.14 6.70
N ARG A 66 12.53 7.28 5.97
CA ARG A 66 12.05 5.93 5.63
C ARG A 66 11.80 5.09 6.87
N ALA A 67 12.69 5.13 7.86
CA ALA A 67 12.53 4.40 9.12
C ALA A 67 11.31 4.89 9.91
N GLU A 68 11.16 6.21 10.05
CA GLU A 68 10.01 6.83 10.74
C GLU A 68 8.69 6.52 10.00
N LEU A 69 8.69 6.57 8.67
CA LEU A 69 7.53 6.22 7.84
C LEU A 69 7.15 4.75 7.99
N ALA A 70 8.13 3.84 8.04
CA ALA A 70 7.87 2.43 8.30
C ALA A 70 7.23 2.22 9.69
N GLY A 71 7.66 2.96 10.72
CA GLY A 71 7.00 2.95 12.03
C GLY A 71 5.54 3.39 11.94
N ARG A 72 5.24 4.48 11.23
CA ARG A 72 3.85 4.94 11.03
C ARG A 72 2.99 3.94 10.28
N PHE A 73 3.54 3.22 9.30
CA PHE A 73 2.85 2.10 8.67
C PHE A 73 2.59 0.97 9.66
N TYR A 74 3.59 0.60 10.47
CA TYR A 74 3.45 -0.43 11.49
C TYR A 74 2.28 -0.14 12.44
N ASP A 75 2.14 1.11 12.89
CA ASP A 75 1.10 1.53 13.84
C ASP A 75 -0.31 1.49 13.24
N CYS A 76 -0.45 1.85 11.97
CA CYS A 76 -1.75 1.84 11.29
C CYS A 76 -2.16 0.46 10.77
N MET A 77 -1.35 -0.59 10.98
CA MET A 77 -1.62 -1.94 10.50
C MET A 77 -2.06 -2.90 11.61
N HIS A 78 -2.94 -3.83 11.24
CA HIS A 78 -3.32 -4.96 12.10
C HIS A 78 -2.13 -5.91 12.31
N PRO A 79 -2.00 -6.56 13.49
CA PRO A 79 -1.14 -7.72 13.65
C PRO A 79 -1.42 -8.75 12.55
N GLY A 80 -0.36 -9.33 11.98
CA GLY A 80 -0.45 -10.22 10.82
C GLY A 80 -0.59 -9.53 9.46
N GLY A 81 -0.75 -8.20 9.42
CA GLY A 81 -0.89 -7.45 8.17
C GLY A 81 0.39 -7.36 7.33
N TYR A 82 0.25 -7.09 6.03
CA TYR A 82 1.35 -7.11 5.06
C TYR A 82 1.64 -5.72 4.47
N LEU A 83 2.92 -5.37 4.43
CA LEU A 83 3.43 -4.16 3.80
C LEU A 83 4.17 -4.54 2.51
N PHE A 84 3.72 -3.96 1.40
CA PHE A 84 4.30 -4.14 0.08
C PHE A 84 5.00 -2.85 -0.36
N ILE A 85 6.29 -2.95 -0.67
CA ILE A 85 7.10 -1.85 -1.20
C ILE A 85 7.56 -2.13 -2.64
N GLY A 86 8.32 -1.22 -3.22
CA GLY A 86 8.93 -1.32 -4.54
C GLY A 86 10.12 -2.28 -4.53
N MET A 87 10.50 -2.79 -5.71
CA MET A 87 11.60 -3.76 -5.87
C MET A 87 12.97 -3.19 -5.49
N SER A 88 13.16 -1.88 -5.67
CA SER A 88 14.39 -1.16 -5.29
C SER A 88 14.34 -0.61 -3.87
N GLU A 89 13.26 -0.85 -3.12
CA GLU A 89 13.05 -0.32 -1.78
C GLU A 89 13.37 -1.39 -0.73
N THR A 90 13.96 -0.98 0.38
CA THR A 90 14.27 -1.86 1.50
C THR A 90 14.00 -1.18 2.84
N LEU A 91 13.55 -1.97 3.81
CA LEU A 91 13.42 -1.57 5.22
C LEU A 91 14.63 -2.00 6.07
N SER A 92 15.64 -2.63 5.44
CA SER A 92 16.85 -3.10 6.11
C SER A 92 17.60 -1.95 6.78
N GLY A 93 17.91 -2.11 8.06
CA GLY A 93 18.61 -1.11 8.89
C GLY A 93 17.71 -0.34 9.86
N SER A 94 16.39 -0.39 9.67
CA SER A 94 15.43 0.21 10.60
C SER A 94 14.82 -0.87 11.50
N LYS A 95 14.89 -0.71 12.82
CA LYS A 95 14.18 -1.55 13.81
C LYS A 95 12.68 -1.28 13.72
N THR A 96 12.04 -1.69 12.61
CA THR A 96 10.65 -1.36 12.28
C THR A 96 9.64 -2.32 12.90
N GLY A 97 10.08 -3.41 13.53
CA GLY A 97 9.21 -4.46 14.05
C GLY A 97 8.62 -5.37 12.97
N PHE A 98 8.76 -5.04 11.68
CA PHE A 98 8.32 -5.90 10.59
C PHE A 98 9.21 -7.13 10.43
N GLN A 99 8.59 -8.26 10.13
CA GLN A 99 9.24 -9.48 9.69
C GLN A 99 9.41 -9.46 8.16
N TYR A 100 10.60 -9.77 7.68
CA TYR A 100 10.84 -9.99 6.26
C TYR A 100 10.14 -11.29 5.81
N VAL A 101 9.42 -11.24 4.68
CA VAL A 101 8.74 -12.42 4.10
C VAL A 101 9.40 -12.82 2.78
N SER A 102 9.54 -11.87 1.86
CA SER A 102 10.15 -12.07 0.56
C SER A 102 10.57 -10.71 -0.01
N PRO A 103 11.22 -10.63 -1.19
CA PRO A 103 11.56 -9.34 -1.79
C PRO A 103 10.36 -8.40 -1.82
N SER A 104 10.55 -7.20 -1.28
CA SER A 104 9.53 -6.14 -1.18
C SER A 104 8.27 -6.46 -0.35
N ILE A 105 8.24 -7.57 0.39
CA ILE A 105 7.09 -7.99 1.18
C ILE A 105 7.51 -8.20 2.63
N TYR A 106 6.80 -7.51 3.53
CA TYR A 106 7.04 -7.52 4.97
C TYR A 106 5.73 -7.78 5.70
N LYS A 107 5.82 -8.36 6.90
CA LYS A 107 4.65 -8.72 7.72
C LYS A 107 4.78 -8.17 9.13
N LYS A 108 3.70 -7.58 9.65
CA LYS A 108 3.60 -7.25 11.08
C LYS A 108 3.38 -8.55 11.87
N PRO A 109 4.18 -8.86 12.90
CA PRO A 109 3.99 -10.07 13.71
C PRO A 109 2.56 -10.23 14.23
N LEU A 110 2.09 -11.46 14.39
CA LEU A 110 0.77 -11.74 14.98
C LEU A 110 0.72 -11.36 16.47
N ASN A 111 1.83 -11.57 17.18
CA ASN A 111 1.97 -11.29 18.62
C ASN A 111 2.54 -9.89 18.87
N ALA A 112 2.33 -8.95 17.95
CA ALA A 112 2.71 -7.57 18.20
C ALA A 112 1.81 -7.04 19.33
N ASP A 113 2.39 -6.78 20.50
CA ASP A 113 1.67 -6.19 21.63
C ASP A 113 0.96 -4.88 21.21
N PRO A 114 -0.23 -4.60 21.77
CA PRO A 114 -1.04 -3.44 21.40
C PRO A 114 -0.36 -2.09 21.57
#